data_AF-A0A4Y8PEG8-F1
#
_entry.id   AF-A0A4Y8PEG8-F1
#
_cell.length_a   1.000
_cell.length_b   1.000
_cell.length_c   1.000
_cell.angle_alpha   90.00
_cell.angle_beta   90.00
_cell.angle_gamma   90.00
#
_symmetry.space_group_name_H-M   'P 1'
#
loop_
_entity.id
_entity.type
_entity.pdbx_description
1 polymer ?
#
loop_
_entity_poly.entity_id
_entity_poly.type
_entity_poly.pdbx_seq_one_letter_code
_entity_poly.pdbx_strand_id
1 'polypeptide(L)' 'MVYSKRGDKERASKIKLSKDEQQVYLAMEAEETSIEELVRKTGLALATLFSVLNRLGTKKIVCQLPLRRYDRTL' A
#
# COMPACT_ATOMS: atom_id res chain seq x y z
N MET A 1 18.27 6.42 -12.06
CA MET A 1 18.52 5.89 -10.70
C MET A 1 17.39 4.91 -10.43
N VAL A 2 17.61 3.60 -10.61
CA VAL A 2 16.55 2.57 -10.54
C VAL A 2 16.70 1.86 -9.19
N TYR A 3 15.88 2.21 -8.21
CA TYR A 3 15.96 1.61 -6.88
C TYR A 3 15.33 0.20 -6.89
N SER A 4 16.22 -0.79 -6.93
CA SER A 4 16.19 -2.10 -6.27
C SER A 4 14.83 -2.65 -5.79
N LYS A 5 14.16 -3.40 -6.66
CA LYS A 5 12.97 -4.25 -6.43
C LYS A 5 13.09 -5.41 -5.40
N ARG A 6 14.08 -5.44 -4.50
CA ARG A 6 14.29 -6.57 -3.55
C ARG A 6 14.03 -6.28 -2.07
N GLY A 7 13.96 -5.02 -1.65
CA GLY A 7 13.80 -4.65 -0.24
C GLY A 7 12.38 -4.79 0.33
N ASP A 8 11.35 -4.58 -0.50
CA ASP A 8 9.95 -4.55 -0.06
C ASP A 8 9.37 -5.91 0.33
N LYS A 9 9.69 -6.97 -0.43
CA LYS A 9 9.15 -8.32 -0.20
C LYS A 9 9.64 -8.93 1.12
N GLU A 10 10.87 -8.62 1.53
CA GLU A 10 11.47 -9.17 2.74
C GLU A 10 10.94 -8.50 4.02
N ARG A 11 10.42 -7.26 3.91
CA ARG A 11 9.98 -6.46 5.08
C ARG A 11 8.49 -6.56 5.37
N ALA A 12 7.66 -6.78 4.35
CA ALA A 12 6.27 -7.22 4.52
C ALA A 12 6.17 -8.55 5.30
N SER A 13 7.26 -9.33 5.36
CA SER A 13 7.31 -10.60 6.10
C SER A 13 7.55 -10.43 7.61
N LYS A 14 8.04 -9.26 8.07
CA LYS A 14 8.21 -8.95 9.51
C LYS A 14 6.95 -8.37 10.15
N ILE A 15 6.07 -7.76 9.36
CA ILE A 15 4.80 -7.21 9.82
C ILE A 15 3.72 -8.23 9.46
N LYS A 16 2.94 -8.72 10.45
CA LYS A 16 1.76 -9.55 10.15
C LYS A 16 0.75 -8.72 9.35
N LEU A 17 0.83 -8.85 8.03
CA LEU A 17 -0.13 -8.28 7.08
C LEU A 17 -1.09 -9.37 6.63
N SER A 18 -2.39 -9.05 6.63
CA SER A 18 -3.42 -9.87 5.99
C SER A 18 -3.17 -9.95 4.48
N LYS A 19 -3.80 -10.93 3.80
CA LYS A 19 -3.72 -11.05 2.34
C LYS A 19 -4.09 -9.74 1.63
N ASP A 20 -5.17 -9.10 2.06
CA ASP A 20 -5.62 -7.83 1.48
C ASP A 20 -4.63 -6.69 1.74
N GLU A 21 -4.03 -6.64 2.94
CA GLU A 21 -3.01 -5.66 3.29
C GLU A 21 -1.75 -5.85 2.46
N GLN A 22 -1.29 -7.09 2.25
CA GLN A 22 -0.16 -7.38 1.36
C GLN A 22 -0.46 -7.02 -0.08
N GLN A 23 -1.68 -7.30 -0.56
CA GLN A 23 -2.07 -7.00 -1.93
C GLN A 23 -2.10 -5.49 -2.19
N VAL A 24 -2.70 -4.71 -1.29
CA VAL A 24 -2.69 -3.24 -1.36
C VAL A 24 -1.27 -2.70 -1.23
N TYR A 25 -0.50 -3.21 -0.27
CA TYR A 25 0.89 -2.83 -0.10
C TYR A 25 1.65 -3.04 -1.41
N LEU A 26 1.64 -4.25 -1.98
CA LEU A 26 2.32 -4.62 -3.22
C LEU A 26 1.83 -3.82 -4.45
N ALA A 27 0.57 -3.41 -4.48
CA ALA A 27 -0.02 -2.66 -5.58
C ALA A 27 0.41 -1.18 -5.63
N MET A 28 0.71 -0.57 -4.49
CA MET A 28 1.37 0.73 -4.44
C MET A 28 2.75 0.58 -5.08
N GLU A 29 3.14 1.35 -6.08
CA GLU A 29 4.54 1.31 -6.54
C GLU A 29 5.39 2.24 -5.67
N ALA A 30 6.67 2.42 -5.99
CA ALA A 30 7.56 3.34 -5.26
C ALA A 30 7.22 4.84 -5.47
N GLU A 31 6.03 5.13 -6.00
CA GLU A 31 5.52 6.46 -6.31
C GLU A 31 4.08 6.62 -5.81
N GLU A 32 3.68 7.87 -5.60
CA GLU A 32 2.33 8.29 -5.19
C GLU A 32 1.25 7.55 -5.99
N THR A 33 0.50 6.67 -5.32
CA THR A 33 -0.55 5.89 -5.98
C THR A 33 -1.92 6.42 -5.56
N SER A 34 -2.79 6.65 -6.55
CA SER A 34 -4.16 7.10 -6.30
C SER A 34 -5.08 5.95 -5.89
N ILE A 35 -6.14 6.23 -5.12
CA ILE A 35 -7.14 5.21 -4.74
C ILE A 35 -7.72 4.49 -5.97
N GLU A 36 -8.01 5.21 -7.05
CA GLU A 36 -8.57 4.61 -8.27
C GLU A 36 -7.62 3.61 -8.95
N GLU A 37 -6.31 3.86 -8.88
CA GLU A 37 -5.30 2.93 -9.39
C GLU A 37 -5.18 1.72 -8.47
N LEU A 38 -5.24 1.92 -7.16
CA LEU A 38 -5.24 0.81 -6.20
C LEU A 38 -6.45 -0.09 -6.38
N VAL A 39 -7.65 0.46 -6.59
CA VAL A 39 -8.85 -0.34 -6.91
C VAL A 39 -8.63 -1.14 -8.19
N ARG A 40 -8.10 -0.53 -9.25
CA ARG A 40 -7.83 -1.21 -10.52
C ARG A 40 -6.77 -2.32 -10.39
N LYS A 41 -5.69 -2.08 -9.66
CA LYS A 41 -4.59 -3.03 -9.47
C LYS A 41 -4.96 -4.17 -8.52
N THR A 42 -5.71 -3.88 -7.46
CA THR A 42 -6.04 -4.86 -6.41
C THR A 42 -7.37 -5.56 -6.64
N GLY A 43 -8.27 -5.00 -7.45
CA GLY A 43 -9.63 -5.50 -7.63
C GLY A 43 -10.49 -5.42 -6.35
N LEU A 44 -10.02 -4.73 -5.31
CA LEU A 44 -10.76 -4.61 -4.05
C LEU A 44 -11.85 -3.56 -4.15
N ALA A 45 -12.99 -3.83 -3.52
CA ALA A 45 -14.02 -2.83 -3.33
C ALA A 45 -13.47 -1.63 -2.56
N LEU A 46 -13.92 -0.42 -2.91
CA LEU A 46 -13.47 0.83 -2.29
C LEU A 46 -13.55 0.78 -0.75
N ALA A 47 -14.65 0.28 -0.19
CA ALA A 47 -14.82 0.16 1.27
C ALA A 47 -13.75 -0.74 1.93
N THR A 48 -13.42 -1.86 1.29
CA THR A 48 -12.37 -2.78 1.73
C THR A 48 -11.00 -2.11 1.62
N LEU A 49 -10.73 -1.44 0.49
CA LEU A 49 -9.48 -0.73 0.26
C LEU A 49 -9.26 0.38 1.31
N PHE A 50 -10.28 1.20 1.61
CA PHE A 50 -10.19 2.22 2.66
C PHE A 50 -9.91 1.61 4.03
N SER A 51 -10.58 0.50 4.37
CA SER A 51 -10.35 -0.20 5.64
C SER A 51 -8.91 -0.72 5.74
N VAL A 52 -8.37 -1.26 4.65
CA VAL A 52 -6.99 -1.74 4.55
C VAL A 52 -6.00 -0.59 4.64
N LEU A 53 -6.21 0.50 3.89
CA LEU A 53 -5.36 1.69 3.94
C LEU A 53 -5.32 2.32 5.34
N ASN A 54 -6.45 2.36 6.03
CA ASN A 54 -6.51 2.85 7.41
C ASN A 54 -5.68 1.96 8.36
N ARG A 55 -5.79 0.63 8.24
CA ARG A 55 -4.97 -0.32 9.03
C ARG A 55 -3.49 -0.18 8.74
N LEU A 56 -3.11 -0.05 7.46
CA LEU A 56 -1.72 0.18 7.04
C LEU A 56 -1.19 1.53 7.56
N GLY A 57 -2.03 2.56 7.59
CA GLY A 57 -1.72 3.87 8.17
C GLY A 57 -1.48 3.80 9.68
N THR A 58 -2.33 3.10 10.43
CA THR A 58 -2.14 2.87 11.88
C THR A 58 -0.84 2.12 12.17
N LYS A 59 -0.43 1.21 11.27
CA LYS A 59 0.84 0.49 11.37
C LYS A 59 2.06 1.31 10.90
N LYS A 60 1.86 2.56 10.47
CA LYS A 60 2.90 3.46 9.91
C LYS A 60 3.63 2.88 8.69
N ILE A 61 2.89 2.13 7.86
CA ILE A 61 3.43 1.50 6.64
C ILE A 61 3.17 2.37 5.41
N VAL A 62 2.00 3.03 5.40
CA VAL A 62 1.59 3.94 4.33
C VAL A 62 1.22 5.28 4.94
N CYS A 63 1.57 6.36 4.25
CA CYS A 63 1.14 7.70 4.60
C CYS A 63 0.05 8.16 3.63
N GLN A 64 -1.01 8.72 4.19
CA GLN A 64 -1.99 9.45 3.40
C GLN A 64 -1.44 10.84 3.11
N LEU A 65 -1.35 11.17 1.83
CA LEU A 65 -0.98 12.48 1.32
C LEU A 65 -2.24 13.30 1.01
N PRO A 66 -2.12 14.63 0.91
CA PRO A 66 -3.19 15.47 0.37
C PRO A 66 -3.65 14.94 -0.99
N LEU A 67 -4.91 15.22 -1.36
CA LEU A 67 -5.56 14.75 -2.60
C LEU A 67 -5.88 13.24 -2.64
N ARG A 68 -6.05 12.57 -1.48
CA ARG A 68 -6.37 11.12 -1.39
C ARG A 68 -5.32 10.24 -2.08
N ARG A 69 -4.07 10.68 -2.04
CA ARG A 69 -2.94 9.92 -2.54
C ARG A 69 -2.28 9.21 -1.38
N TYR A 70 -1.62 8.10 -1.68
CA TYR A 70 -0.91 7.35 -0.66
C TYR A 70 0.49 7.02 -1.14
N ASP A 71 1.42 7.13 -0.20
CA ASP A 71 2.82 6.84 -0.40
C ASP A 71 3.29 5.78 0.60
N ARG A 72 4.21 4.92 0.17
CA ARG A 72 4.84 3.93 1.05
C ARG A 72 5.93 4.63 1.86
N THR A 73 5.77 4.67 3.17
CA THR A 73 6.67 5.45 4.04
C THR A 73 8.03 4.77 4.30
N LEU A 74 8.42 3.73 3.54
CA LEU A 74 9.59 2.90 3.83
C LEU A 74 10.31 2.37 2.58
#